data_AF-A0A1B6CT17-F1
#
_entry.id   AF-A0A1B6CT17-F1
#
_cell.length_a   1.000
_cell.length_b   1.000
_cell.length_c   1.000
_cell.angle_alpha   90.00
_cell.angle_beta   90.00
_cell.angle_gamma   90.00
#
_symmetry.space_group_name_H-M   'P 1'
#
loop_
_entity.id
_entity.type
_entity.pdbx_description
1 polymer ?
#
loop_
_entity_poly.entity_id
_entity_poly.type
_entity_poly.pdbx_seq_one_letter_code
_entity_poly.pdbx_strand_id
1 'polypeptide(L)'
;MDSVVLFDKTCTECSEVITRSYSTSFSLGISLLNKKYSTAIYSLYGYLRFADEIVDTFVDEDRKYLLDKFKKDTYEAIETKISTNPVLHSFQLVVHRHGIGRDLIDAFLHSMTMDLELKAFDETQYKEYIYGSAGVVGLMCLRVFCEGDEEMYQHLKLPASKLGSAFQKVNFLRDMKSDYEERGRVYFPGVDFVRFDESSKKMIERDIEEDFNVGHEGINKLPEGARSGVRLAYIYYNKLFQRIKRLPPQSITQKRIRISNFQKCLILLSEKCLYLVLNILIISCPFLCSFESRINYVSKWYALFPSIFLSAVFFIIWDVVFTKMKVWKFNSRYLIGYKFLGLPVEEWLFFFTVPYSCVFIYESLNYLFPQNILQPLAKPFFYFLIPGIIGMGLIGSDKVYTWVNSLLAVAMILTHLFMFGERFLGKFLMALMVHYVPFTVCNGILCGGISLEEPVVLYNKQAILNYRIVKNIPVEDTIYSMTLLLMNVSLFEWFQT
;
A
#
# COMPACT_ATOMS: atom_id res chain seq x y z
N MET A 1 -11.23 32.72 14.23
CA MET A 1 -10.54 31.53 14.76
C MET A 1 -9.98 31.93 16.11
N ASP A 2 -10.21 31.13 17.16
CA ASP A 2 -9.65 31.38 18.50
C ASP A 2 -8.12 31.49 18.41
N SER A 3 -7.52 32.49 19.07
CA SER A 3 -6.08 32.76 19.04
C SER A 3 -5.25 31.59 19.58
N VAL A 4 -5.76 30.85 20.57
CA VAL A 4 -5.09 29.66 21.12
C VAL A 4 -5.12 28.53 20.10
N VAL A 5 -6.27 28.28 19.46
CA VAL A 5 -6.39 27.24 18.42
C VAL A 5 -5.50 27.54 17.23
N LEU A 6 -5.35 28.83 16.86
CA LEU A 6 -4.41 29.23 15.82
C LEU A 6 -2.96 28.98 16.25
N PHE A 7 -2.59 29.32 17.48
CA PHE A 7 -1.25 29.10 18.03
C PHE A 7 -0.88 27.61 18.07
N ASP A 8 -1.76 26.76 18.60
CA ASP A 8 -1.58 25.29 18.64
C ASP A 8 -1.35 24.74 17.23
N LYS A 9 -2.20 25.15 16.28
CA LYS A 9 -2.13 24.71 14.89
C LYS A 9 -0.81 25.12 14.24
N THR A 10 -0.40 26.37 14.37
CA THR A 10 0.86 26.87 13.82
C THR A 10 2.06 26.12 14.39
N CYS A 11 2.05 25.85 15.70
CA CYS A 11 3.12 25.08 16.34
C CYS A 11 3.21 23.64 15.79
N THR A 12 2.08 22.97 15.57
CA THR A 12 2.08 21.64 14.94
C THR A 12 2.53 21.69 13.48
N GLU A 13 2.15 22.70 12.71
CA GLU A 13 2.62 22.88 11.33
C GLU A 13 4.14 23.05 11.25
N CYS A 14 4.78 23.71 12.23
CA CYS A 14 6.24 23.76 12.33
C CYS A 14 6.85 22.35 12.45
N SER A 15 6.29 21.47 13.28
CA SER A 15 6.76 20.08 13.41
C SER A 15 6.54 19.26 12.13
N GLU A 16 5.48 19.53 11.37
CA GLU A 16 5.26 18.93 10.05
C GLU A 16 6.33 19.35 9.04
N VAL A 17 6.72 20.63 9.02
CA VAL A 17 7.82 21.14 8.18
C VAL A 17 9.15 20.48 8.53
N ILE A 18 9.46 20.34 9.82
CA ILE A 18 10.66 19.63 10.30
C ILE A 18 10.66 18.20 9.76
N THR A 19 9.56 17.47 9.93
CA THR A 19 9.45 16.07 9.50
C THR A 19 9.70 15.92 7.99
N ARG A 20 9.10 16.80 7.18
CA ARG A 20 9.26 16.81 5.72
C ARG A 20 10.68 17.13 5.27
N SER A 21 11.38 17.97 6.02
CA SER A 21 12.75 18.38 5.72
C SER A 21 13.77 17.28 6.02
N TYR A 22 13.58 16.53 7.11
CA TYR A 22 14.56 15.55 7.58
C TYR A 22 14.31 14.11 7.12
N SER A 23 13.08 13.70 6.79
CA SER A 23 12.83 12.32 6.34
C SER A 23 11.69 12.18 5.34
N THR A 24 12.06 11.81 4.10
CA THR A 24 11.07 11.44 3.07
C THR A 24 10.38 10.11 3.37
N SER A 25 11.05 9.15 4.03
CA SER A 25 10.44 7.84 4.36
C SER A 25 9.36 7.99 5.42
N PHE A 26 9.66 8.66 6.53
CA PHE A 26 8.68 8.87 7.60
C PHE A 26 7.59 9.85 7.17
N SER A 27 7.91 10.89 6.40
CA SER A 27 6.90 11.81 5.88
C SER A 27 5.83 11.10 5.05
N LEU A 28 6.23 10.19 4.15
CA LEU A 28 5.28 9.39 3.37
C LEU A 28 4.48 8.43 4.26
N GLY A 29 5.13 7.75 5.21
CA GLY A 29 4.44 6.91 6.19
C GLY A 29 3.38 7.67 7.00
N ILE A 30 3.74 8.83 7.55
CA ILE A 30 2.85 9.67 8.36
C ILE A 30 1.70 10.23 7.52
N SER A 31 1.95 10.56 6.24
CA SER A 31 0.90 11.06 5.34
C SER A 31 -0.21 10.04 5.05
N LEU A 32 0.07 8.74 5.22
CA LEU A 32 -0.92 7.68 5.09
C LEU A 32 -1.67 7.36 6.38
N LEU A 33 -1.31 7.98 7.50
CA LEU A 33 -2.09 7.87 8.73
C LEU A 33 -3.35 8.72 8.62
N ASN A 34 -4.41 8.30 9.30
CA ASN A 34 -5.59 9.13 9.48
C ASN A 34 -5.18 10.49 10.09
N LYS A 35 -5.82 11.59 9.65
CA LYS A 35 -5.48 12.95 10.07
C LYS A 35 -5.49 13.14 11.59
N LYS A 36 -6.32 12.37 12.31
CA LYS A 36 -6.36 12.38 13.78
C LYS A 36 -5.05 11.91 14.43
N TYR A 37 -4.30 11.01 13.78
CA TYR A 37 -3.01 10.53 14.25
C TYR A 37 -1.85 11.34 13.67
N SER A 38 -1.87 11.66 12.37
CA SER A 38 -0.70 12.25 11.69
C SER A 38 -0.22 13.56 12.33
N THR A 39 -1.15 14.39 12.78
CA THR A 39 -0.88 15.65 13.49
C THR A 39 -0.04 15.43 14.77
N ALA A 40 -0.41 14.43 15.58
CA ALA A 40 0.33 14.08 16.79
C ALA A 40 1.68 13.43 16.46
N ILE A 41 1.72 12.54 15.46
CA ILE A 41 2.98 11.90 15.04
C ILE A 41 3.98 12.91 14.44
N TYR A 42 3.53 13.94 13.71
CA TYR A 42 4.40 15.03 13.26
C TYR A 42 5.01 15.78 14.44
N SER A 43 4.20 16.08 15.47
CA SER A 43 4.66 16.77 16.68
C SER A 43 5.68 15.94 17.46
N LEU A 44 5.42 14.63 17.62
CA LEU A 44 6.40 13.69 18.19
C LEU A 44 7.70 13.67 17.39
N TYR A 45 7.62 13.51 16.06
CA TYR A 45 8.81 13.46 15.21
C TYR A 45 9.61 14.76 15.30
N GLY A 46 8.94 15.93 15.30
CA GLY A 46 9.60 17.23 15.43
C GLY A 46 10.41 17.35 16.72
N TYR A 47 9.82 16.94 17.85
CA TYR A 47 10.51 16.91 19.15
C TYR A 47 11.73 15.99 19.14
N LEU A 48 11.54 14.75 18.70
CA LEU A 48 12.61 13.75 18.66
C LEU A 48 13.74 14.20 17.73
N ARG A 49 13.41 14.77 16.57
CA ARG A 49 14.42 15.24 15.61
C ARG A 49 15.21 16.42 16.14
N PHE A 50 14.59 17.34 16.87
CA PHE A 50 15.33 18.47 17.45
C PHE A 50 16.31 18.04 18.53
N ALA A 51 15.93 17.08 19.38
CA ALA A 51 16.87 16.51 20.34
C ALA A 51 18.07 15.82 19.66
N ASP A 52 17.81 15.06 18.59
CA ASP A 52 18.84 14.41 17.76
C ASP A 52 19.80 15.46 17.15
N GLU A 53 19.28 16.54 16.56
CA GLU A 53 20.09 17.61 15.98
C GLU A 53 20.93 18.37 17.01
N ILE A 54 20.45 18.55 18.25
CA ILE A 54 21.23 19.16 19.34
C ILE A 54 22.50 18.34 19.58
N VAL A 55 22.38 17.01 19.60
CA VAL A 55 23.48 16.09 19.86
C VAL A 55 24.39 15.93 18.63
N ASP A 56 23.82 15.95 17.43
CA ASP A 56 24.51 15.54 16.21
C ASP A 56 25.12 16.69 15.40
N THR A 57 24.53 17.89 15.42
CA THR A 57 24.82 18.94 14.43
C THR A 57 25.73 20.04 14.97
N PHE A 58 25.54 20.49 16.21
CA PHE A 58 26.21 21.68 16.75
C PHE A 58 27.55 21.34 17.44
N VAL A 59 28.49 20.75 16.70
CA VAL A 59 29.76 20.22 17.27
C VAL A 59 30.62 21.30 17.93
N ASP A 60 30.57 22.54 17.43
CA ASP A 60 31.35 23.69 17.94
C ASP A 60 30.69 24.39 19.15
N GLU A 61 29.47 23.99 19.52
CA GLU A 61 28.69 24.57 20.62
C GLU A 61 28.72 23.67 21.86
N ASP A 62 28.31 24.20 23.01
CA ASP A 62 28.12 23.41 24.23
C ASP A 62 26.84 22.55 24.14
N ARG A 63 26.94 21.42 23.44
CA ARG A 63 25.84 20.46 23.24
C ARG A 63 25.27 19.93 24.55
N LYS A 64 26.08 19.82 25.61
CA LYS A 64 25.61 19.37 26.91
C LYS A 64 24.68 20.41 27.53
N TYR A 65 25.13 21.67 27.55
CA TYR A 65 24.28 22.78 27.98
C TYR A 65 22.98 22.88 27.16
N LEU A 66 23.07 22.75 25.83
CA LEU A 66 21.90 22.80 24.95
C LEU A 66 20.91 21.66 25.24
N LEU A 67 21.39 20.44 25.46
CA LEU A 67 20.55 19.28 25.79
C LEU A 67 19.92 19.43 27.18
N ASP A 68 20.68 19.86 28.17
CA ASP A 68 20.19 20.11 29.53
C ASP A 68 19.12 21.21 29.54
N LYS A 69 19.35 22.28 28.78
CA LYS A 69 18.36 23.33 28.56
C LYS A 69 17.11 22.79 27.87
N PHE A 70 17.27 22.02 26.79
CA PHE A 70 16.15 21.42 26.07
C PHE A 70 15.31 20.50 26.97
N LYS A 71 15.96 19.68 27.81
CA LYS A 71 15.30 18.84 28.81
C LYS A 71 14.51 19.67 29.82
N LYS A 72 15.10 20.73 30.38
CA LYS A 72 14.42 21.63 31.30
C LYS A 72 13.20 22.29 30.66
N ASP A 73 13.39 22.90 29.49
CA ASP A 73 12.35 23.61 28.75
C ASP A 73 11.20 22.65 28.34
N THR A 74 11.51 21.37 28.08
CA THR A 74 10.51 20.32 27.79
C THR A 74 9.59 20.09 28.98
N TYR A 75 10.16 19.90 30.17
CA TYR A 75 9.35 19.66 31.38
C TYR A 75 8.58 20.90 31.81
N GLU A 76 9.18 22.09 31.68
CA GLU A 76 8.48 23.36 31.89
C GLU A 76 7.27 23.50 30.96
N ALA A 77 7.42 23.17 29.68
CA ALA A 77 6.33 23.20 28.71
C ALA A 77 5.19 22.22 29.07
N ILE A 78 5.53 21.02 29.53
CA ILE A 78 4.55 20.02 29.97
C ILE A 78 3.82 20.48 31.23
N GLU A 79 4.52 21.04 32.21
CA GLU A 79 3.93 21.46 33.49
C GLU A 79 3.05 22.71 33.34
N THR A 80 3.53 23.70 32.59
CA THR A 80 2.80 24.96 32.35
C THR A 80 1.75 24.86 31.24
N LYS A 81 1.78 23.78 30.44
CA LYS A 81 0.92 23.54 29.27
C LYS A 81 1.06 24.57 28.15
N ILE A 82 2.16 25.33 28.14
CA ILE A 82 2.46 26.34 27.12
C ILE A 82 3.97 26.42 26.91
N SER A 83 4.41 26.76 25.69
CA SER A 83 5.81 27.05 25.43
C SER A 83 5.91 28.07 24.31
N THR A 84 6.91 28.94 24.38
CA THR A 84 7.28 29.85 23.29
C THR A 84 8.08 29.15 22.20
N ASN A 85 8.61 27.94 22.47
CA ASN A 85 9.20 27.09 21.47
C ASN A 85 8.08 26.27 20.78
N PRO A 86 7.84 26.46 19.47
CA PRO A 86 6.76 25.78 18.77
C PRO A 86 6.83 24.25 18.81
N VAL A 87 8.04 23.68 18.82
CA VAL A 87 8.24 22.22 18.85
C VAL A 87 7.92 21.65 20.22
N LEU A 88 8.36 22.33 21.30
CA LEU A 88 8.01 21.90 22.66
C LEU A 88 6.52 22.12 22.94
N HIS A 89 5.94 23.19 22.41
CA HIS A 89 4.52 23.46 22.54
C HIS A 89 3.66 22.39 21.83
N SER A 90 4.01 22.01 20.60
CA SER A 90 3.27 20.95 19.90
C SER A 90 3.47 19.59 20.56
N PHE A 91 4.66 19.30 21.09
CA PHE A 91 4.94 18.07 21.82
C PHE A 91 4.14 17.95 23.12
N GLN A 92 4.10 19.01 23.95
CA GLN A 92 3.35 18.94 25.21
C GLN A 92 1.85 18.71 24.97
N LEU A 93 1.27 19.26 23.89
CA LEU A 93 -0.12 18.97 23.52
C LEU A 93 -0.34 17.47 23.29
N VAL A 94 0.62 16.79 22.64
CA VAL A 94 0.56 15.34 22.44
C VAL A 94 0.72 14.58 23.75
N VAL A 95 1.66 15.00 24.61
CA VAL A 95 1.89 14.39 25.93
C VAL A 95 0.60 14.36 26.74
N HIS A 96 -0.09 15.49 26.85
CA HIS A 96 -1.34 15.59 27.61
C HIS A 96 -2.50 14.87 26.93
N ARG A 97 -2.63 14.97 25.60
CA ARG A 97 -3.74 14.35 24.87
C ARG A 97 -3.68 12.82 24.87
N HIS A 98 -2.48 12.25 24.81
CA HIS A 98 -2.29 10.81 24.64
C HIS A 98 -1.68 10.11 25.86
N GLY A 99 -1.48 10.84 26.96
CA GLY A 99 -0.93 10.29 28.20
C GLY A 99 0.47 9.71 28.01
N ILE A 100 1.36 10.45 27.35
CA ILE A 100 2.76 10.04 27.19
C ILE A 100 3.44 10.11 28.56
N GLY A 101 3.89 8.96 29.06
CA GLY A 101 4.51 8.86 30.38
C GLY A 101 5.89 9.50 30.44
N ARG A 102 6.23 10.09 31.59
CA ARG A 102 7.56 10.68 31.85
C ARG A 102 8.68 9.65 31.69
N ASP A 103 8.42 8.39 32.02
CA ASP A 103 9.33 7.26 31.83
C ASP A 103 9.83 7.12 30.38
N LEU A 104 8.93 7.30 29.40
CA LEU A 104 9.29 7.24 27.98
C LEU A 104 10.14 8.45 27.56
N ILE A 105 9.82 9.63 28.08
CA ILE A 105 10.52 10.88 27.77
C ILE A 105 11.92 10.88 28.38
N ASP A 106 12.04 10.45 29.63
CA ASP A 106 13.31 10.32 30.35
C ASP A 106 14.24 9.31 29.68
N ALA A 107 13.73 8.13 29.30
CA ALA A 107 14.51 7.13 28.57
C ALA A 107 15.02 7.67 27.23
N PHE A 108 14.19 8.42 26.50
CA PHE A 108 14.62 9.07 25.26
C PHE A 108 15.73 10.10 25.50
N LEU A 109 15.52 11.05 26.41
CA LEU A 109 16.52 12.08 26.73
C LEU A 109 17.81 11.48 27.33
N HIS A 110 17.71 10.37 28.06
CA HIS A 110 18.87 9.64 28.54
C HIS A 110 19.69 9.09 27.37
N SER A 111 19.06 8.50 26.34
CA SER A 111 19.79 8.04 25.15
C SER A 111 20.52 9.17 24.41
N MET A 112 19.93 10.38 24.35
CA MET A 112 20.59 11.57 23.81
C MET A 112 21.80 12.00 24.64
N THR A 113 21.75 11.80 25.97
CA THR A 113 22.90 12.04 26.86
C THR A 113 24.01 11.02 26.62
N MET A 114 23.65 9.74 26.47
CA MET A 114 24.61 8.67 26.17
C MET A 114 25.39 8.96 24.89
N ASP A 115 24.76 9.53 23.87
CA ASP A 115 25.44 9.92 22.63
C ASP A 115 26.51 11.00 22.85
N LEU A 116 26.36 11.89 23.83
CA LEU A 116 27.39 12.90 24.15
C LEU A 116 28.58 12.30 24.91
N GLU A 117 28.36 11.26 25.71
CA GLU A 117 29.34 10.73 26.67
C GLU A 117 30.06 9.47 26.18
N LEU A 118 29.40 8.64 25.37
CA LEU A 118 29.88 7.33 24.95
C LEU A 118 30.32 7.30 23.48
N LYS A 119 31.40 6.57 23.21
CA LYS A 119 31.92 6.30 21.86
C LYS A 119 31.81 4.84 21.44
N ALA A 120 31.80 3.94 22.41
CA ALA A 120 31.60 2.51 22.24
C ALA A 120 30.63 2.02 23.31
N PHE A 121 29.82 1.04 22.95
CA PHE A 121 28.74 0.53 23.80
C PHE A 121 29.03 -0.94 24.13
N ASP A 122 28.94 -1.29 25.40
CA ASP A 122 28.82 -2.69 25.81
C ASP A 122 27.39 -3.23 25.53
N GLU A 123 27.17 -4.51 25.79
CA GLU A 123 25.88 -5.14 25.49
C GLU A 123 24.70 -4.53 26.28
N THR A 124 24.94 -4.08 27.51
CA THR A 124 23.91 -3.48 28.36
C THR A 124 23.59 -2.07 27.88
N GLN A 125 24.63 -1.26 27.64
CA GLN A 125 24.52 0.10 27.14
C GLN A 125 23.89 0.14 25.74
N TYR A 126 24.21 -0.81 24.87
CA TYR A 126 23.59 -0.93 23.55
C TYR A 126 22.08 -1.19 23.63
N LYS A 127 21.65 -2.13 24.50
CA LYS A 127 20.23 -2.44 24.70
C LYS A 127 19.48 -1.24 25.29
N GLU A 128 20.07 -0.58 26.28
CA GLU A 128 19.53 0.64 26.89
C GLU A 128 19.40 1.77 25.86
N TYR A 129 20.47 2.01 25.09
CA TYR A 129 20.50 3.03 24.06
C TYR A 129 19.45 2.78 22.97
N ILE A 130 19.31 1.55 22.46
CA ILE A 130 18.28 1.22 21.46
C ILE A 130 16.87 1.40 22.03
N TYR A 131 16.66 0.98 23.28
CA TYR A 131 15.38 1.16 23.94
C TYR A 131 15.02 2.64 24.03
N GLY A 132 15.93 3.49 24.50
CA GLY A 132 15.71 4.94 24.63
C GLY A 132 15.65 5.69 23.29
N SER A 133 16.50 5.36 22.32
CA SER A 133 16.58 6.10 21.05
C SER A 133 15.45 5.75 20.08
N ALA A 134 14.87 4.55 20.16
CA ALA A 134 13.84 4.11 19.21
C ALA A 134 12.74 3.21 19.79
N GLY A 135 13.03 2.38 20.80
CA GLY A 135 12.02 1.54 21.44
C GLY A 135 10.88 2.38 22.03
N VAL A 136 11.22 3.36 22.86
CA VAL A 136 10.25 4.29 23.47
C VAL A 136 9.56 5.18 22.43
N VAL A 137 10.22 5.51 21.31
CA VAL A 137 9.59 6.22 20.19
C VAL A 137 8.44 5.41 19.60
N GLY A 138 8.65 4.10 19.42
CA GLY A 138 7.58 3.17 19.04
C GLY A 138 6.43 3.15 20.06
N LEU A 139 6.74 3.20 21.36
CA LEU A 139 5.75 3.25 22.43
C LEU A 139 4.98 4.58 22.48
N MET A 140 5.63 5.72 22.24
CA MET A 140 4.98 7.02 22.13
C MET A 140 4.02 7.06 20.94
N CYS A 141 4.43 6.52 19.78
CA CYS A 141 3.54 6.35 18.63
C CYS A 141 2.35 5.46 18.98
N LEU A 142 2.59 4.35 19.69
CA LEU A 142 1.53 3.44 20.09
C LEU A 142 0.51 4.09 21.02
N ARG A 143 0.93 4.92 21.99
CA ARG A 143 0.04 5.74 22.82
C ARG A 143 -0.89 6.61 21.98
N VAL A 144 -0.37 7.22 20.91
CA VAL A 144 -1.17 8.00 19.96
C VAL A 144 -2.21 7.13 19.25
N PHE A 145 -1.82 5.94 18.80
CA PHE A 145 -2.71 5.04 18.04
C PHE A 145 -3.80 4.39 18.90
N CYS A 146 -3.50 4.05 20.16
CA CYS A 146 -4.43 3.40 21.08
C CYS A 146 -5.50 4.36 21.65
N GLU A 147 -5.31 5.68 21.59
CA GLU A 147 -6.30 6.67 22.04
C GLU A 147 -6.85 6.43 23.46
N GLY A 148 -6.00 5.93 24.37
CA GLY A 148 -6.36 5.63 25.76
C GLY A 148 -6.80 4.19 26.02
N ASP A 149 -6.87 3.33 24.99
CA ASP A 149 -7.07 1.88 25.16
C ASP A 149 -5.80 1.23 25.74
N GLU A 150 -5.80 1.04 27.05
CA GLU A 150 -4.66 0.46 27.78
C GLU A 150 -4.47 -1.03 27.48
N GLU A 151 -5.54 -1.79 27.23
CA GLU A 151 -5.44 -3.22 26.90
C GLU A 151 -4.72 -3.42 25.56
N MET A 152 -5.13 -2.64 24.54
CA MET A 152 -4.46 -2.62 23.25
C MET A 152 -3.00 -2.17 23.38
N TYR A 153 -2.75 -1.13 24.18
CA TYR A 153 -1.39 -0.64 24.41
C TYR A 153 -0.49 -1.73 25.00
N GLN A 154 -0.94 -2.43 26.05
CA GLN A 154 -0.17 -3.51 26.67
C GLN A 154 0.08 -4.67 25.70
N HIS A 155 -0.94 -5.06 24.93
CA HIS A 155 -0.81 -6.14 23.94
C HIS A 155 0.18 -5.81 22.80
N LEU A 156 0.25 -4.56 22.39
CA LEU A 156 1.09 -4.11 21.26
C LEU A 156 2.42 -3.47 21.68
N LYS A 157 2.67 -3.33 22.99
CA LYS A 157 3.87 -2.69 23.54
C LYS A 157 5.16 -3.32 23.01
N LEU A 158 5.28 -4.64 23.11
CA LEU A 158 6.46 -5.37 22.66
C LEU A 158 6.67 -5.25 21.13
N PRO A 159 5.68 -5.56 20.27
CA PRO A 159 5.79 -5.33 18.83
C PRO A 159 6.17 -3.91 18.43
N ALA A 160 5.58 -2.90 19.06
CA ALA A 160 5.86 -1.49 18.76
C ALA A 160 7.31 -1.11 19.12
N SER A 161 7.77 -1.51 20.31
CA SER A 161 9.15 -1.28 20.73
C SER A 161 10.14 -2.00 19.81
N LYS A 162 9.87 -3.26 19.47
CA LYS A 162 10.72 -4.08 18.61
C LYS A 162 10.82 -3.54 17.19
N LEU A 163 9.72 -3.03 16.63
CA LEU A 163 9.74 -2.37 15.33
C LEU A 163 10.63 -1.10 15.35
N GLY A 164 10.54 -0.30 16.42
CA GLY A 164 11.45 0.84 16.63
C GLY A 164 12.91 0.42 16.70
N SER A 165 13.21 -0.62 17.49
CA SER A 165 14.55 -1.20 17.60
C SER A 165 15.09 -1.68 16.25
N ALA A 166 14.28 -2.37 15.44
CA ALA A 166 14.67 -2.80 14.09
C ALA A 166 15.05 -1.61 13.20
N PHE A 167 14.25 -0.54 13.20
CA PHE A 167 14.55 0.66 12.41
C PHE A 167 15.87 1.30 12.83
N GLN A 168 16.16 1.32 14.13
CA GLN A 168 17.39 1.92 14.64
C GLN A 168 18.63 1.10 14.32
N LYS A 169 18.57 -0.22 14.49
CA LYS A 169 19.65 -1.11 14.07
C LYS A 169 19.93 -1.00 12.56
N VAL A 170 18.89 -0.85 11.74
CA VAL A 170 19.04 -0.58 10.30
C VAL A 170 19.67 0.78 10.04
N ASN A 171 19.35 1.81 10.83
CA ASN A 171 20.03 3.12 10.74
C ASN A 171 21.52 2.99 11.04
N PHE A 172 21.92 2.29 12.12
CA PHE A 172 23.34 2.07 12.44
C PHE A 172 24.08 1.35 11.32
N LEU A 173 23.50 0.29 10.74
CA LEU A 173 24.12 -0.38 9.60
C LEU A 173 24.23 0.54 8.38
N ARG A 174 23.20 1.33 8.11
CA ARG A 174 23.17 2.23 6.95
C ARG A 174 24.21 3.35 7.05
N ASP A 175 24.37 3.88 8.25
CA ASP A 175 25.11 5.11 8.54
C ASP A 175 26.48 4.82 9.21
N MET A 176 26.88 3.54 9.28
CA MET A 176 28.11 3.03 9.91
C MET A 176 29.37 3.84 9.56
N LYS A 177 29.52 4.28 8.30
CA LYS A 177 30.65 5.11 7.88
C LYS A 177 30.66 6.49 8.54
N SER A 178 29.57 7.24 8.41
CA SER A 178 29.49 8.61 8.95
C SER A 178 29.53 8.59 10.48
N ASP A 179 28.90 7.58 11.10
CA ASP A 179 28.96 7.41 12.56
C ASP A 179 30.41 7.22 13.05
N TYR A 180 31.22 6.48 12.29
CA TYR A 180 32.63 6.30 12.62
C TYR A 180 33.50 7.51 12.26
N GLU A 181 33.45 8.00 11.02
CA GLU A 181 34.35 9.06 10.53
C GLU A 181 34.06 10.43 11.14
N GLU A 182 32.79 10.79 11.30
CA GLU A 182 32.39 12.12 11.75
C GLU A 182 32.24 12.18 13.28
N ARG A 183 31.85 11.06 13.92
CA ARG A 183 31.49 11.02 15.35
C ARG A 183 32.35 10.09 16.19
N GLY A 184 33.13 9.21 15.56
CA GLY A 184 33.96 8.22 16.25
C GLY A 184 33.15 7.16 17.02
N ARG A 185 31.90 6.90 16.60
CA ARG A 185 30.98 5.99 17.29
C ARG A 185 30.88 4.63 16.61
N VAL A 186 30.82 3.56 17.40
CA VAL A 186 30.43 2.22 16.97
C VAL A 186 29.40 1.66 17.95
N TYR A 187 28.16 1.47 17.47
CA TYR A 187 27.04 1.09 18.33
C TYR A 187 26.96 -0.42 18.62
N PHE A 188 27.29 -1.28 17.66
CA PHE A 188 27.13 -2.72 17.82
C PHE A 188 28.18 -3.31 18.77
N PRO A 189 27.79 -4.01 19.85
CA PRO A 189 28.72 -4.58 20.81
C PRO A 189 29.67 -5.59 20.15
N GLY A 190 30.96 -5.49 20.48
CA GLY A 190 31.98 -6.40 19.97
C GLY A 190 32.31 -6.25 18.47
N VAL A 191 31.76 -5.23 17.81
CA VAL A 191 32.04 -4.94 16.39
C VAL A 191 33.13 -3.88 16.30
N ASP A 192 34.17 -4.17 15.52
CA ASP A 192 35.21 -3.22 15.13
C ASP A 192 34.93 -2.75 13.70
N PHE A 193 34.82 -1.43 13.50
CA PHE A 193 34.60 -0.83 12.19
C PHE A 193 35.68 -1.22 11.17
N VAL A 194 36.95 -1.26 11.59
CA VAL A 194 38.10 -1.55 10.71
C VAL A 194 38.11 -3.03 10.31
N ARG A 195 37.61 -3.90 11.18
CA ARG A 195 37.58 -5.36 10.98
C ARG A 195 36.16 -5.89 10.71
N PHE A 196 35.24 -5.03 10.28
CA PHE A 196 33.86 -5.43 10.04
C PHE A 196 33.77 -6.51 8.96
N ASP A 197 33.36 -7.71 9.37
CA ASP A 197 33.40 -8.93 8.57
C ASP A 197 32.01 -9.55 8.37
N GLU A 198 31.97 -10.63 7.59
CA GLU A 198 30.70 -11.31 7.28
C GLU A 198 30.08 -12.00 8.50
N SER A 199 30.90 -12.41 9.48
CA SER A 199 30.41 -13.08 10.68
C SER A 199 29.64 -12.11 11.59
N SER A 200 30.23 -10.93 11.85
CA SER A 200 29.61 -9.83 12.59
C SER A 200 28.35 -9.33 11.89
N LYS A 201 28.43 -9.13 10.56
CA LYS A 201 27.28 -8.73 9.74
C LYS A 201 26.12 -9.70 9.87
N LYS A 202 26.34 -11.01 9.73
CA LYS A 202 25.28 -12.04 9.85
C LYS A 202 24.67 -12.14 11.25
N MET A 203 25.42 -11.77 12.29
CA MET A 203 24.87 -11.72 13.65
C MET A 203 23.88 -10.56 13.79
N ILE A 204 24.28 -9.37 13.34
CA ILE A 204 23.43 -8.17 13.33
C ILE A 204 22.19 -8.40 12.45
N GLU A 205 22.35 -9.01 11.27
CA GLU A 205 21.23 -9.30 10.38
C GLU A 205 20.16 -10.18 11.05
N ARG A 206 20.58 -11.20 11.81
CA ARG A 206 19.65 -12.08 12.54
C ARG A 206 18.89 -11.32 13.62
N ASP A 207 19.59 -10.51 14.41
CA ASP A 207 19.00 -9.64 15.44
C ASP A 207 18.00 -8.63 14.86
N ILE A 208 18.26 -8.10 13.66
CA ILE A 208 17.32 -7.21 12.96
C ILE A 208 16.11 -7.98 12.43
N GLU A 209 16.29 -9.19 11.89
CA GLU A 209 15.19 -10.02 11.39
C GLU A 209 14.22 -10.44 12.49
N GLU A 210 14.75 -10.83 13.66
CA GLU A 210 13.93 -11.16 14.81
C GLU A 210 13.04 -9.99 15.24
N ASP A 211 13.62 -8.78 15.35
CA ASP A 211 12.87 -7.58 15.70
C ASP A 211 11.82 -7.21 14.62
N PHE A 212 12.16 -7.35 13.33
CA PHE A 212 11.20 -7.12 12.24
C PHE A 212 10.04 -8.12 12.27
N ASN A 213 10.30 -9.40 12.54
CA ASN A 213 9.26 -10.43 12.60
C ASN A 213 8.26 -10.12 13.72
N VAL A 214 8.75 -9.80 14.93
CA VAL A 214 7.90 -9.42 16.06
C VAL A 214 7.14 -8.12 15.78
N GLY A 215 7.80 -7.13 15.17
CA GLY A 215 7.16 -5.88 14.78
C GLY A 215 6.05 -6.08 13.75
N HIS A 216 6.27 -6.94 12.74
CA HIS A 216 5.32 -7.23 11.67
C HIS A 216 4.01 -7.84 12.20
N GLU A 217 4.09 -8.74 13.17
CA GLU A 217 2.90 -9.31 13.83
C GLU A 217 2.03 -8.25 14.50
N GLY A 218 2.66 -7.21 15.06
CA GLY A 218 1.96 -6.08 15.68
C GLY A 218 1.25 -5.18 14.68
N ILE A 219 1.83 -4.95 13.49
CA ILE A 219 1.28 -4.04 12.49
C ILE A 219 -0.15 -4.43 12.10
N ASN A 220 -0.41 -5.73 11.90
CA ASN A 220 -1.74 -6.21 11.49
C ASN A 220 -2.83 -5.99 12.55
N LYS A 221 -2.42 -5.86 13.82
CA LYS A 221 -3.30 -5.65 14.97
C LYS A 221 -3.53 -4.17 15.29
N LEU A 222 -2.82 -3.25 14.64
CA LEU A 222 -3.03 -1.81 14.81
C LEU A 222 -4.43 -1.39 14.31
N PRO A 223 -4.98 -0.28 14.85
CA PRO A 223 -6.18 0.36 14.30
C PRO A 223 -6.03 0.67 12.81
N GLU A 224 -7.14 0.57 12.05
CA GLU A 224 -7.14 0.73 10.58
C GLU A 224 -6.51 2.07 10.15
N GLY A 225 -6.80 3.16 10.90
CA GLY A 225 -6.27 4.49 10.61
C GLY A 225 -4.77 4.67 10.82
N ALA A 226 -4.10 3.75 11.53
CA ALA A 226 -2.64 3.78 11.77
C ALA A 226 -1.88 2.74 10.92
N ARG A 227 -2.53 1.60 10.62
CA ARG A 227 -1.92 0.43 10.01
C ARG A 227 -1.19 0.72 8.70
N SER A 228 -1.80 1.44 7.76
CA SER A 228 -1.20 1.69 6.44
C SER A 228 0.08 2.51 6.51
N GLY A 229 0.12 3.55 7.36
CA GLY A 229 1.30 4.40 7.51
C GLY A 229 2.47 3.67 8.16
N VAL A 230 2.20 2.92 9.24
CA VAL A 230 3.23 2.10 9.92
C VAL A 230 3.73 0.98 9.00
N ARG A 231 2.82 0.32 8.26
CA ARG A 231 3.19 -0.72 7.28
C ARG A 231 4.08 -0.16 6.17
N LEU A 232 3.78 1.02 5.63
CA LEU A 232 4.63 1.62 4.60
C LEU A 232 6.04 1.90 5.12
N ALA A 233 6.14 2.45 6.34
CA ALA A 233 7.44 2.67 6.99
C ALA A 233 8.21 1.35 7.19
N TYR A 234 7.53 0.30 7.64
CA TYR A 234 8.08 -1.05 7.74
C TYR A 234 8.60 -1.57 6.39
N ILE A 235 7.82 -1.44 5.31
CA ILE A 235 8.24 -1.91 3.98
C ILE A 235 9.48 -1.15 3.50
N TYR A 236 9.55 0.17 3.70
CA TYR A 236 10.73 0.96 3.34
C TYR A 236 11.98 0.50 4.09
N TYR A 237 11.88 0.31 5.40
CA TYR A 237 13.01 -0.10 6.23
C TYR A 237 13.41 -1.55 5.98
N ASN A 238 12.46 -2.46 5.83
CA ASN A 238 12.75 -3.83 5.44
C ASN A 238 13.40 -3.89 4.04
N LYS A 239 12.92 -3.11 3.07
CA LYS A 239 13.55 -3.05 1.73
C LYS A 239 14.99 -2.52 1.78
N LEU A 240 15.22 -1.49 2.59
CA LEU A 240 16.56 -0.97 2.86
C LEU A 240 17.43 -2.07 3.49
N PHE A 241 16.93 -2.76 4.50
CA PHE A 241 17.62 -3.85 5.16
C PHE A 241 17.97 -4.99 4.19
N GLN A 242 17.01 -5.46 3.38
CA GLN A 242 17.26 -6.47 2.35
C GLN A 242 18.32 -6.02 1.32
N ARG A 243 18.42 -4.71 1.04
CA ARG A 243 19.49 -4.16 0.20
C ARG A 243 20.84 -4.19 0.91
N ILE A 244 20.89 -3.87 2.20
CA ILE A 244 22.10 -3.97 3.03
C ILE A 244 22.58 -5.43 3.09
N LYS A 245 21.68 -6.40 3.31
CA LYS A 245 22.01 -7.83 3.37
C LYS A 245 22.76 -8.34 2.14
N ARG A 246 22.35 -7.87 0.95
CA ARG A 246 22.93 -8.28 -0.34
C ARG A 246 24.30 -7.67 -0.62
N LEU A 247 24.71 -6.65 0.14
CA LEU A 247 25.99 -5.98 -0.04
C LEU A 247 27.07 -6.63 0.83
N PRO A 248 28.33 -6.68 0.36
CA PRO A 248 29.43 -7.15 1.19
C PRO A 248 29.75 -6.12 2.30
N PRO A 249 30.35 -6.52 3.44
CA PRO A 249 30.65 -5.66 4.58
C PRO A 249 31.42 -4.39 4.19
N GLN A 250 32.37 -4.50 3.27
CA GLN A 250 33.19 -3.38 2.78
C GLN A 250 32.34 -2.31 2.08
N SER A 251 31.23 -2.68 1.43
CA SER A 251 30.33 -1.70 0.82
C SER A 251 29.53 -0.92 1.86
N ILE A 252 29.29 -1.51 3.03
CA ILE A 252 28.54 -0.88 4.13
C ILE A 252 29.42 0.17 4.82
N THR A 253 30.70 -0.13 5.03
CA THR A 253 31.66 0.79 5.65
C THR A 253 32.13 1.92 4.72
N GLN A 254 31.92 1.82 3.41
CA GLN A 254 32.41 2.80 2.44
C GLN A 254 31.39 3.88 2.05
N LYS A 255 30.09 3.61 2.16
CA LYS A 255 29.05 4.54 1.73
C LYS A 255 27.75 4.33 2.47
N ARG A 256 27.02 5.43 2.62
CA ARG A 256 25.63 5.40 3.09
C ARG A 256 24.72 4.69 2.10
N ILE A 257 23.94 3.73 2.57
CA ILE A 257 23.01 2.95 1.72
C ILE A 257 21.62 3.60 1.75
N ARG A 258 20.94 3.76 0.62
CA ARG A 258 19.58 4.32 0.61
C ARG A 258 18.69 3.67 -0.44
N ILE A 259 17.39 3.71 -0.21
CA ILE A 259 16.39 3.47 -1.25
C ILE A 259 16.13 4.78 -2.01
N SER A 260 16.03 4.73 -3.34
CA SER A 260 15.81 5.93 -4.14
C SER A 260 14.37 6.43 -3.98
N ASN A 261 14.13 7.72 -4.22
CA ASN A 261 12.78 8.30 -4.18
C ASN A 261 11.85 7.62 -5.22
N PHE A 262 12.40 7.22 -6.37
CA PHE A 262 11.65 6.43 -7.36
C PHE A 262 11.17 5.09 -6.79
N GLN A 263 12.05 4.34 -6.10
CA GLN A 263 11.66 3.08 -5.45
C GLN A 263 10.64 3.30 -4.34
N LYS A 264 10.77 4.39 -3.55
CA LYS A 264 9.78 4.75 -2.52
C LYS A 264 8.40 5.01 -3.14
N CYS A 265 8.38 5.73 -4.26
CA CYS A 265 7.16 6.02 -5.02
C CYS A 265 6.51 4.73 -5.57
N LEU A 266 7.30 3.84 -6.19
CA LEU A 266 6.79 2.56 -6.68
C LEU A 266 6.15 1.71 -5.57
N ILE A 267 6.82 1.63 -4.41
CA ILE A 267 6.29 0.93 -3.24
C ILE A 267 5.00 1.59 -2.75
N LEU A 268 4.96 2.93 -2.66
CA LEU A 268 3.75 3.67 -2.28
C LEU A 268 2.59 3.37 -3.23
N LEU A 269 2.84 3.42 -4.54
CA LEU A 269 1.84 3.12 -5.56
C LEU A 269 1.35 1.68 -5.45
N SER A 270 2.24 0.71 -5.25
CA SER A 270 1.84 -0.69 -5.08
C SER A 270 1.08 -0.94 -3.77
N GLU A 271 1.35 -0.16 -2.73
CA GLU A 271 0.71 -0.32 -1.44
C GLU A 271 -0.62 0.41 -1.34
N LYS A 272 -0.80 1.55 -2.04
CA LYS A 272 -1.96 2.43 -1.86
C LYS A 272 -2.82 2.66 -3.10
N CYS A 273 -2.25 2.55 -4.29
CA CYS A 273 -2.92 2.93 -5.54
C CYS A 273 -2.90 1.80 -6.57
N LEU A 274 -2.60 0.56 -6.18
CA LEU A 274 -2.37 -0.54 -7.12
C LEU A 274 -3.55 -0.72 -8.08
N TYR A 275 -4.79 -0.61 -7.58
CA TYR A 275 -5.96 -0.79 -8.44
C TYR A 275 -6.10 0.35 -9.46
N LEU A 276 -5.84 1.60 -9.06
CA LEU A 276 -5.83 2.73 -9.99
C LEU A 276 -4.70 2.59 -11.02
N VAL A 277 -3.50 2.22 -10.59
CA VAL A 277 -2.37 2.01 -11.49
C VAL A 277 -2.69 0.92 -12.51
N LEU A 278 -3.34 -0.17 -12.09
CA LEU A 278 -3.77 -1.22 -13.00
C LEU A 278 -4.77 -0.70 -14.05
N ASN A 279 -5.77 0.08 -13.64
CA ASN A 279 -6.72 0.72 -14.56
C ASN A 279 -6.02 1.60 -15.62
N ILE A 280 -5.05 2.41 -15.19
CA ILE A 280 -4.26 3.26 -16.08
C ILE A 280 -3.46 2.41 -17.07
N LEU A 281 -2.81 1.35 -16.60
CA LEU A 281 -2.05 0.43 -17.46
C LEU A 281 -2.94 -0.27 -18.49
N ILE A 282 -4.13 -0.75 -18.09
CA ILE A 282 -5.08 -1.42 -18.97
C ILE A 282 -5.49 -0.55 -20.15
N ILE A 283 -5.79 0.74 -19.90
CA ILE A 283 -6.27 1.64 -20.95
C ILE A 283 -5.13 2.28 -21.76
N SER A 284 -3.93 2.42 -21.18
CA SER A 284 -2.81 3.18 -21.76
C SER A 284 -2.47 2.81 -23.20
N CYS A 285 -2.18 1.53 -23.48
CA CYS A 285 -1.79 1.07 -24.81
C CYS A 285 -2.96 1.16 -25.81
N PRO A 286 -4.15 0.61 -25.51
CA PRO A 286 -5.32 0.77 -26.39
C PRO A 286 -5.67 2.22 -26.70
N PHE A 287 -5.60 3.11 -25.71
CA PHE A 287 -5.89 4.52 -25.90
C PHE A 287 -4.87 5.20 -26.82
N LEU A 288 -3.57 4.97 -26.62
CA LEU A 288 -2.53 5.51 -27.51
C LEU A 288 -2.68 4.96 -28.93
N CYS A 289 -2.92 3.66 -29.08
CA CYS A 289 -3.10 3.02 -30.38
C CYS A 289 -4.44 3.36 -31.05
N SER A 290 -5.40 3.95 -30.33
CA SER A 290 -6.69 4.34 -30.90
C SER A 290 -6.56 5.45 -31.95
N PHE A 291 -5.52 6.28 -31.85
CA PHE A 291 -5.21 7.33 -32.80
C PHE A 291 -4.45 6.83 -34.04
N GLU A 292 -4.17 5.53 -34.13
CA GLU A 292 -3.55 4.93 -35.31
C GLU A 292 -4.53 4.97 -36.50
N SER A 293 -4.12 5.66 -37.56
CA SER A 293 -4.93 5.89 -38.76
C SER A 293 -5.42 4.62 -39.45
N ARG A 294 -4.67 3.51 -39.33
CA ARG A 294 -5.00 2.22 -39.95
C ARG A 294 -6.28 1.58 -39.39
N ILE A 295 -6.49 1.67 -38.08
CA ILE A 295 -7.67 1.08 -37.41
C ILE A 295 -8.81 2.09 -37.39
N ASN A 296 -8.49 3.39 -37.36
CA ASN A 296 -9.44 4.51 -37.31
C ASN A 296 -10.48 4.36 -36.19
N TYR A 297 -10.05 3.87 -35.03
CA TYR A 297 -10.93 3.52 -33.91
C TYR A 297 -11.67 4.74 -33.34
N VAL A 298 -11.05 5.92 -33.37
CA VAL A 298 -11.66 7.20 -32.93
C VAL A 298 -12.96 7.49 -33.68
N SER A 299 -13.04 7.16 -34.98
CA SER A 299 -14.26 7.38 -35.76
C SER A 299 -15.47 6.59 -35.25
N LYS A 300 -15.24 5.52 -34.49
CA LYS A 300 -16.27 4.62 -33.95
C LYS A 300 -16.66 4.94 -32.51
N TRP A 301 -16.12 6.02 -31.93
CA TRP A 301 -16.41 6.41 -30.55
C TRP A 301 -17.90 6.70 -30.29
N TYR A 302 -18.64 7.13 -31.32
CA TYR A 302 -20.09 7.33 -31.23
C TYR A 302 -20.85 6.04 -30.89
N ALA A 303 -20.37 4.88 -31.32
CA ALA A 303 -20.95 3.58 -30.98
C ALA A 303 -20.32 3.00 -29.70
N LEU A 304 -19.03 3.25 -29.48
CA LEU A 304 -18.29 2.74 -28.34
C LEU A 304 -18.81 3.27 -27.00
N PHE A 305 -18.86 4.60 -26.83
CA PHE A 305 -19.17 5.18 -25.53
C PHE A 305 -20.59 4.86 -25.04
N PRO A 306 -21.64 4.88 -25.88
CA PRO A 306 -22.96 4.41 -25.47
C PRO A 306 -22.97 2.92 -25.07
N SER A 307 -22.21 2.07 -25.77
CA SER A 307 -22.08 0.64 -25.45
C SER A 307 -21.46 0.43 -24.07
N ILE A 308 -20.33 1.09 -23.83
CA ILE A 308 -19.64 1.04 -22.53
C ILE A 308 -20.53 1.60 -21.44
N PHE A 309 -21.21 2.73 -21.67
CA PHE A 309 -22.08 3.34 -20.66
C PHE A 309 -23.23 2.42 -20.25
N LEU A 310 -23.95 1.84 -21.22
CA LEU A 310 -25.05 0.92 -20.93
C LEU A 310 -24.59 -0.34 -20.21
N SER A 311 -23.45 -0.91 -20.63
CA SER A 311 -22.86 -2.06 -19.95
C SER A 311 -22.39 -1.70 -18.54
N ALA A 312 -21.70 -0.57 -18.37
CA ALA A 312 -21.22 -0.09 -17.07
C ALA A 312 -22.37 0.11 -16.09
N VAL A 313 -23.46 0.77 -16.50
CA VAL A 313 -24.65 0.95 -15.62
C VAL A 313 -25.17 -0.40 -15.12
N PHE A 314 -25.32 -1.38 -16.01
CA PHE A 314 -25.82 -2.71 -15.64
C PHE A 314 -24.89 -3.40 -14.63
N PHE A 315 -23.59 -3.48 -14.93
CA PHE A 315 -22.64 -4.20 -14.09
C PHE A 315 -22.27 -3.47 -12.79
N ILE A 316 -22.28 -2.13 -12.78
CA ILE A 316 -22.13 -1.35 -11.55
C ILE A 316 -23.31 -1.62 -10.60
N ILE A 317 -24.54 -1.69 -11.11
CA ILE A 317 -25.70 -2.02 -10.27
C ILE A 317 -25.54 -3.42 -9.67
N TRP A 318 -25.15 -4.40 -10.48
CA TRP A 318 -24.82 -5.75 -9.99
C TRP A 318 -23.77 -5.64 -8.87
N ASP A 319 -22.65 -5.00 -9.15
CA ASP A 319 -21.50 -4.96 -8.26
C ASP A 319 -21.82 -4.28 -6.91
N VAL A 320 -22.62 -3.20 -6.93
CA VAL A 320 -23.18 -2.59 -5.72
C VAL A 320 -24.01 -3.58 -4.91
N VAL A 321 -24.88 -4.36 -5.55
CA VAL A 321 -25.71 -5.37 -4.88
C VAL A 321 -24.85 -6.47 -4.27
N PHE A 322 -23.87 -6.97 -5.02
CA PHE A 322 -23.04 -8.11 -4.60
C PHE A 322 -22.03 -7.74 -3.50
N THR A 323 -21.52 -6.51 -3.55
CA THR A 323 -20.72 -5.94 -2.45
C THR A 323 -21.57 -5.81 -1.18
N LYS A 324 -22.84 -5.36 -1.27
CA LYS A 324 -23.78 -5.31 -0.14
C LYS A 324 -24.10 -6.70 0.42
N MET A 325 -24.23 -7.70 -0.46
CA MET A 325 -24.43 -9.11 -0.09
C MET A 325 -23.15 -9.79 0.44
N LYS A 326 -22.01 -9.06 0.51
CA LYS A 326 -20.71 -9.58 0.95
C LYS A 326 -20.24 -10.78 0.11
N VAL A 327 -20.58 -10.81 -1.18
CA VAL A 327 -20.05 -11.79 -2.14
C VAL A 327 -18.56 -11.53 -2.36
N TRP A 328 -18.18 -10.26 -2.52
CA TRP A 328 -16.79 -9.83 -2.46
C TRP A 328 -16.64 -8.52 -1.68
N LYS A 329 -15.39 -8.21 -1.36
CA LYS A 329 -14.98 -6.96 -0.71
C LYS A 329 -13.66 -6.49 -1.30
N PHE A 330 -13.45 -5.18 -1.27
CA PHE A 330 -12.22 -4.57 -1.73
C PHE A 330 -11.30 -4.24 -0.56
N ASN A 331 -10.02 -4.59 -0.70
CA ASN A 331 -9.00 -4.32 0.30
C ASN A 331 -8.61 -2.84 0.28
N SER A 332 -8.90 -2.11 1.36
CA SER A 332 -8.61 -0.67 1.50
C SER A 332 -7.12 -0.33 1.44
N ARG A 333 -6.23 -1.33 1.58
CA ARG A 333 -4.80 -1.21 1.35
C ARG A 333 -4.54 -0.63 -0.04
N TYR A 334 -5.02 -1.29 -1.08
CA TYR A 334 -4.66 -1.04 -2.48
C TYR A 334 -5.48 0.05 -3.18
N LEU A 335 -6.29 0.79 -2.41
CA LEU A 335 -7.23 1.79 -2.88
C LEU A 335 -6.89 3.19 -2.34
N ILE A 336 -7.18 4.21 -3.15
CA ILE A 336 -7.02 5.63 -2.81
C ILE A 336 -7.91 5.99 -1.60
N GLY A 337 -9.08 5.36 -1.49
CA GLY A 337 -9.94 5.42 -0.30
C GLY A 337 -11.30 6.08 -0.53
N TYR A 338 -11.55 6.68 -1.70
CA TYR A 338 -12.88 7.20 -2.04
C TYR A 338 -13.81 6.08 -2.49
N LYS A 339 -15.04 6.06 -1.97
CA LYS A 339 -16.07 5.09 -2.32
C LYS A 339 -17.37 5.78 -2.71
N PHE A 340 -18.03 5.28 -3.73
CA PHE A 340 -19.35 5.71 -4.17
C PHE A 340 -20.28 4.50 -4.26
N LEU A 341 -21.47 4.61 -3.64
CA LEU A 341 -22.43 3.50 -3.47
C LEU A 341 -21.84 2.21 -2.86
N GLY A 342 -20.77 2.34 -2.05
CA GLY A 342 -20.08 1.22 -1.42
C GLY A 342 -18.93 0.60 -2.24
N LEU A 343 -18.79 0.99 -3.51
CA LEU A 343 -17.72 0.57 -4.39
C LEU A 343 -16.58 1.60 -4.42
N PRO A 344 -15.31 1.17 -4.53
CA PRO A 344 -14.20 2.11 -4.70
C PRO A 344 -14.25 2.78 -6.08
N VAL A 345 -13.75 4.00 -6.19
CA VAL A 345 -13.71 4.76 -7.47
C VAL A 345 -12.97 3.98 -8.56
N GLU A 346 -11.95 3.22 -8.18
CA GLU A 346 -11.16 2.37 -9.07
C GLU A 346 -12.00 1.25 -9.71
N GLU A 347 -13.03 0.75 -9.02
CA GLU A 347 -13.97 -0.25 -9.57
C GLU A 347 -14.94 0.41 -10.56
N TRP A 348 -15.39 1.63 -10.27
CA TRP A 348 -16.15 2.41 -11.25
C TRP A 348 -15.35 2.61 -12.53
N LEU A 349 -14.06 2.98 -12.40
CA LEU A 349 -13.17 3.12 -13.55
C LEU A 349 -12.96 1.81 -14.30
N PHE A 350 -12.89 0.67 -13.60
CA PHE A 350 -12.75 -0.66 -14.22
C PHE A 350 -13.83 -0.94 -15.25
N PHE A 351 -15.08 -0.52 -14.98
CA PHE A 351 -16.21 -0.66 -15.89
C PHE A 351 -16.16 0.23 -17.14
N PHE A 352 -15.21 1.16 -17.23
CA PHE A 352 -14.97 1.95 -18.45
C PHE A 352 -13.67 1.56 -19.13
N THR A 353 -12.59 1.38 -18.35
CA THR A 353 -11.24 1.09 -18.87
C THR A 353 -11.16 -0.30 -19.50
N VAL A 354 -11.73 -1.32 -18.84
CA VAL A 354 -11.68 -2.69 -19.35
C VAL A 354 -12.51 -2.83 -20.61
N PRO A 355 -13.80 -2.41 -20.66
CA PRO A 355 -14.59 -2.47 -21.89
C PRO A 355 -13.97 -1.70 -23.06
N TYR A 356 -13.37 -0.53 -22.81
CA TYR A 356 -12.66 0.22 -23.84
C TYR A 356 -11.54 -0.62 -24.47
N SER A 357 -10.64 -1.15 -23.65
CA SER A 357 -9.52 -1.97 -24.11
C SER A 357 -9.99 -3.27 -24.80
N CYS A 358 -11.06 -3.87 -24.30
CA CYS A 358 -11.69 -5.06 -24.85
C CYS A 358 -12.23 -4.84 -26.27
N VAL A 359 -13.02 -3.78 -26.48
CA VAL A 359 -13.59 -3.46 -27.79
C VAL A 359 -12.49 -2.99 -28.75
N PHE A 360 -11.45 -2.32 -28.26
CA PHE A 360 -10.27 -2.00 -29.06
C PHE A 360 -9.56 -3.27 -29.58
N ILE A 361 -9.40 -4.30 -28.73
CA ILE A 361 -8.85 -5.61 -29.16
C ILE A 361 -9.75 -6.23 -30.24
N TYR A 362 -11.07 -6.22 -30.04
CA TYR A 362 -12.04 -6.73 -31.02
C TYR A 362 -11.89 -6.06 -32.38
N GLU A 363 -11.85 -4.72 -32.42
CA GLU A 363 -11.68 -3.95 -33.66
C GLU A 363 -10.32 -4.17 -34.31
N SER A 364 -9.25 -4.22 -33.51
CA SER A 364 -7.90 -4.49 -34.01
C SER A 364 -7.82 -5.86 -34.69
N LEU A 365 -8.45 -6.88 -34.12
CA LEU A 365 -8.47 -8.22 -34.69
C LEU A 365 -9.35 -8.31 -35.94
N ASN A 366 -10.48 -7.59 -35.97
CA ASN A 366 -11.31 -7.47 -37.17
C ASN A 366 -10.56 -6.83 -38.34
N TYR A 367 -9.70 -5.86 -38.07
CA TYR A 367 -8.83 -5.24 -39.05
C TYR A 367 -7.71 -6.18 -39.51
N LEU A 368 -7.02 -6.86 -38.58
CA LEU A 368 -5.88 -7.74 -38.88
C LEU A 368 -6.28 -9.07 -39.53
N PHE A 369 -7.43 -9.62 -39.16
CA PHE A 369 -7.92 -10.93 -39.61
C PHE A 369 -9.35 -10.82 -40.18
N PRO A 370 -9.54 -10.14 -41.31
CA PRO A 370 -10.87 -9.93 -41.89
C PRO A 370 -11.56 -11.23 -42.32
N GLN A 371 -10.79 -12.31 -42.53
CA GLN A 371 -11.32 -13.59 -43.05
C GLN A 371 -12.14 -14.42 -42.04
N ASN A 372 -12.43 -13.93 -40.84
CA ASN A 372 -13.32 -14.56 -39.83
C ASN A 372 -13.17 -16.09 -39.71
N ILE A 373 -11.92 -16.55 -39.58
CA ILE A 373 -11.51 -17.95 -39.69
C ILE A 373 -12.22 -18.84 -38.64
N LEU A 374 -12.59 -18.27 -37.49
CA LEU A 374 -13.26 -18.98 -36.39
C LEU A 374 -14.78 -19.07 -36.55
N GLN A 375 -15.38 -18.43 -37.56
CA GLN A 375 -16.83 -18.47 -37.77
C GLN A 375 -17.43 -19.89 -37.81
N PRO A 376 -16.83 -20.88 -38.51
CA PRO A 376 -17.37 -22.23 -38.55
C PRO A 376 -17.33 -22.94 -37.19
N LEU A 377 -16.36 -22.58 -36.34
CA LEU A 377 -16.17 -23.16 -35.01
C LEU A 377 -17.01 -22.45 -33.94
N ALA A 378 -17.41 -21.20 -34.18
CA ALA A 378 -18.07 -20.38 -33.18
C ALA A 378 -19.44 -20.95 -32.78
N LYS A 379 -20.26 -21.33 -33.76
CA LYS A 379 -21.57 -21.95 -33.49
C LYS A 379 -21.44 -23.21 -32.62
N PRO A 380 -20.75 -24.29 -33.06
CA PRO A 380 -20.66 -25.50 -32.24
C PRO A 380 -20.04 -25.23 -30.86
N PHE A 381 -19.10 -24.30 -30.76
CA PHE A 381 -18.53 -23.88 -29.48
C PHE A 381 -19.59 -23.31 -28.52
N PHE A 382 -20.40 -22.33 -28.95
CA PHE A 382 -21.42 -21.73 -28.08
C PHE A 382 -22.55 -22.71 -27.74
N TYR A 383 -22.95 -23.57 -28.68
CA TYR A 383 -23.95 -24.62 -28.40
C TYR A 383 -23.46 -25.65 -27.38
N PHE A 384 -22.15 -25.93 -27.34
CA PHE A 384 -21.56 -26.77 -26.29
C PHE A 384 -21.35 -26.02 -24.98
N LEU A 385 -20.99 -24.73 -25.05
CA LEU A 385 -20.74 -23.89 -23.89
C LEU A 385 -22.01 -23.63 -23.06
N ILE A 386 -23.17 -23.40 -23.70
CA ILE A 386 -24.43 -23.09 -23.01
C ILE A 386 -24.80 -24.20 -22.00
N PRO A 387 -24.91 -25.50 -22.37
CA PRO A 387 -25.15 -26.58 -21.41
C PRO A 387 -24.08 -26.65 -20.31
N GLY A 388 -22.81 -26.37 -20.64
CA GLY A 388 -21.73 -26.33 -19.66
C GLY A 388 -21.93 -25.25 -18.59
N ILE A 389 -22.29 -24.04 -18.99
CA ILE A 389 -22.58 -22.92 -18.07
C ILE A 389 -23.83 -23.20 -17.22
N ILE A 390 -24.88 -23.78 -17.83
CA ILE A 390 -26.09 -24.21 -17.12
C ILE A 390 -25.73 -25.28 -16.07
N GLY A 391 -24.97 -26.30 -16.46
CA GLY A 391 -24.49 -27.35 -15.56
C GLY A 391 -23.70 -26.78 -14.39
N MET A 392 -22.77 -25.85 -14.65
CA MET A 392 -22.03 -25.13 -13.60
C MET A 392 -22.97 -24.35 -12.66
N GLY A 393 -23.99 -23.69 -13.19
CA GLY A 393 -25.00 -22.99 -12.40
C GLY A 393 -25.79 -23.95 -11.51
N LEU A 394 -26.26 -25.07 -12.04
CA LEU A 394 -27.01 -26.08 -11.28
C LEU A 394 -26.17 -26.70 -10.16
N ILE A 395 -24.90 -27.04 -10.44
CA ILE A 395 -23.94 -27.56 -9.45
C ILE A 395 -23.70 -26.53 -8.34
N GLY A 396 -23.60 -25.24 -8.69
CA GLY A 396 -23.41 -24.14 -7.75
C GLY A 396 -24.69 -23.39 -7.40
N SER A 397 -25.85 -24.06 -7.37
CA SER A 397 -27.14 -23.39 -7.15
C SER A 397 -27.28 -22.80 -5.74
N ASP A 398 -26.53 -23.31 -4.76
CA ASP A 398 -26.41 -22.75 -3.41
C ASP A 398 -25.42 -21.57 -3.35
N LYS A 399 -24.63 -21.35 -4.41
CA LYS A 399 -23.62 -20.30 -4.53
C LYS A 399 -24.17 -19.15 -5.35
N VAL A 400 -24.60 -18.09 -4.68
CA VAL A 400 -25.29 -16.94 -5.32
C VAL A 400 -24.51 -16.37 -6.51
N TYR A 401 -23.18 -16.24 -6.45
CA TYR A 401 -22.40 -15.71 -7.57
C TYR A 401 -22.35 -16.67 -8.74
N THR A 402 -22.05 -17.94 -8.49
CA THR A 402 -22.04 -18.97 -9.54
C THR A 402 -23.40 -19.03 -10.24
N TRP A 403 -24.49 -19.06 -9.46
CA TRP A 403 -25.85 -19.13 -10.00
C TRP A 403 -26.20 -17.92 -10.87
N VAL A 404 -26.08 -16.70 -10.34
CA VAL A 404 -26.46 -15.48 -11.07
C VAL A 404 -25.56 -15.25 -12.28
N ASN A 405 -24.26 -15.52 -12.16
CA ASN A 405 -23.32 -15.37 -13.26
C ASN A 405 -23.58 -16.36 -14.40
N SER A 406 -23.88 -17.63 -14.08
CA SER A 406 -24.29 -18.61 -15.08
C SER A 406 -25.59 -18.23 -15.78
N LEU A 407 -26.60 -17.79 -15.03
CA LEU A 407 -27.89 -17.37 -15.61
C LEU A 407 -27.71 -16.18 -16.54
N LEU A 408 -26.97 -15.15 -16.12
CA LEU A 408 -26.77 -13.97 -16.94
C LEU A 408 -25.98 -14.30 -18.20
N ALA A 409 -24.91 -15.10 -18.09
CA ALA A 409 -24.11 -15.49 -19.25
C ALA A 409 -24.95 -16.20 -20.31
N VAL A 410 -25.80 -17.15 -19.90
CA VAL A 410 -26.73 -17.83 -20.81
C VAL A 410 -27.73 -16.85 -21.42
N ALA A 411 -28.35 -15.99 -20.61
CA ALA A 411 -29.30 -14.99 -21.09
C ALA A 411 -28.66 -14.03 -22.12
N MET A 412 -27.42 -13.60 -21.89
CA MET A 412 -26.68 -12.72 -22.79
C MET A 412 -26.31 -13.42 -24.10
N ILE A 413 -25.85 -14.67 -24.06
CA ILE A 413 -25.58 -15.46 -25.26
C ILE A 413 -26.87 -15.64 -26.08
N LEU A 414 -27.97 -16.01 -25.45
CA LEU A 414 -29.26 -16.18 -26.13
C LEU A 414 -29.78 -14.86 -26.73
N THR A 415 -29.62 -13.74 -26.01
CA THR A 415 -30.01 -12.41 -26.49
C THR A 415 -29.17 -12.01 -27.71
N HIS A 416 -27.86 -12.26 -27.69
CA HIS A 416 -27.00 -12.02 -28.84
C HIS A 416 -27.42 -12.85 -30.05
N LEU A 417 -27.65 -14.16 -29.86
CA LEU A 417 -28.10 -15.07 -30.91
C LEU A 417 -29.47 -14.64 -31.48
N PHE A 418 -30.37 -14.15 -30.65
CA PHE A 418 -31.67 -13.66 -31.10
C PHE A 418 -31.55 -12.37 -31.93
N MET A 419 -30.72 -11.42 -31.51
CA MET A 419 -30.58 -10.13 -32.18
C MET A 419 -29.74 -10.18 -33.46
N PHE A 420 -28.63 -10.93 -33.45
CA PHE A 420 -27.61 -10.90 -34.52
C PHE A 420 -27.40 -12.24 -35.20
N GLY A 421 -28.08 -13.29 -34.75
CA GLY A 421 -27.84 -14.65 -35.21
C GLY A 421 -26.38 -15.04 -34.97
N GLU A 422 -25.76 -15.58 -36.01
CA GLU A 422 -24.37 -16.05 -35.95
C GLU A 422 -23.37 -15.00 -36.43
N ARG A 423 -23.84 -13.85 -36.94
CA ARG A 423 -23.06 -12.92 -37.78
C ARG A 423 -21.72 -12.49 -37.16
N PHE A 424 -21.68 -12.30 -35.85
CA PHE A 424 -20.52 -11.76 -35.13
C PHE A 424 -19.80 -12.77 -34.24
N LEU A 425 -20.27 -14.02 -34.16
CA LEU A 425 -19.75 -15.00 -33.19
C LEU A 425 -18.29 -15.40 -33.45
N GLY A 426 -17.87 -15.56 -34.70
CA GLY A 426 -16.48 -15.91 -35.03
C GLY A 426 -15.49 -14.81 -34.64
N LYS A 427 -15.83 -13.55 -34.94
CA LYS A 427 -15.07 -12.37 -34.55
C LYS A 427 -15.01 -12.24 -33.03
N PHE A 428 -16.14 -12.44 -32.36
CA PHE A 428 -16.22 -12.43 -30.91
C PHE A 428 -15.35 -13.53 -30.28
N LEU A 429 -15.40 -14.76 -30.79
CA LEU A 429 -14.59 -15.87 -30.29
C LEU A 429 -13.08 -15.57 -30.41
N MET A 430 -12.66 -14.98 -31.53
CA MET A 430 -11.27 -14.56 -31.71
C MET A 430 -10.87 -13.50 -30.68
N ALA A 431 -11.70 -12.48 -30.48
CA ALA A 431 -11.46 -11.46 -29.47
C ALA A 431 -11.45 -12.03 -28.05
N LEU A 432 -12.35 -12.97 -27.74
CA LEU A 432 -12.42 -13.65 -26.45
C LEU A 432 -11.12 -14.42 -26.14
N MET A 433 -10.58 -15.14 -27.13
CA MET A 433 -9.32 -15.88 -26.97
C MET A 433 -8.14 -14.95 -26.67
N VAL A 434 -8.03 -13.83 -27.40
CA VAL A 434 -6.95 -12.85 -27.18
C VAL A 434 -7.14 -12.11 -25.87
N HIS A 435 -8.37 -11.73 -25.53
CA HIS A 435 -8.75 -11.04 -24.30
C HIS A 435 -8.39 -11.82 -23.03
N TYR A 436 -8.49 -13.16 -23.05
CA TYR A 436 -8.16 -13.95 -21.86
C TYR A 436 -6.68 -13.84 -21.43
N VAL A 437 -5.77 -13.41 -22.32
CA VAL A 437 -4.37 -13.15 -21.96
C VAL A 437 -4.24 -11.94 -21.01
N PRO A 438 -4.61 -10.70 -21.40
CA PRO A 438 -4.57 -9.56 -20.48
C PRO A 438 -5.51 -9.72 -19.29
N PHE A 439 -6.67 -10.39 -19.44
CA PHE A 439 -7.55 -10.72 -18.32
C PHE A 439 -6.82 -11.53 -17.24
N THR A 440 -6.14 -12.61 -17.63
CA THR A 440 -5.44 -13.49 -16.67
C THR A 440 -4.33 -12.72 -15.92
N VAL A 441 -3.65 -11.80 -16.60
CA VAL A 441 -2.65 -10.94 -15.96
C VAL A 441 -3.32 -9.97 -14.99
N CYS A 442 -4.32 -9.21 -15.44
CA CYS A 442 -4.95 -8.16 -14.62
C CYS A 442 -5.73 -8.73 -13.44
N ASN A 443 -6.64 -9.68 -13.68
CA ASN A 443 -7.40 -10.35 -12.62
C ASN A 443 -6.48 -11.20 -11.74
N GLY A 444 -5.39 -11.74 -12.29
CA GLY A 444 -4.35 -12.41 -11.53
C GLY A 444 -3.73 -11.48 -10.49
N ILE A 445 -3.41 -10.24 -10.86
CA ILE A 445 -2.91 -9.22 -9.92
C ILE A 445 -3.96 -8.89 -8.86
N LEU A 446 -5.21 -8.63 -9.27
CA LEU A 446 -6.30 -8.28 -8.36
C LEU A 446 -6.64 -9.39 -7.36
N CYS A 447 -6.50 -10.65 -7.76
CA CYS A 447 -6.75 -11.82 -6.92
C CYS A 447 -5.51 -12.27 -6.11
N GLY A 448 -4.45 -11.46 -6.01
CA GLY A 448 -3.28 -11.78 -5.17
C GLY A 448 -2.28 -12.73 -5.82
N GLY A 449 -2.20 -12.74 -7.15
CA GLY A 449 -1.28 -13.59 -7.93
C GLY A 449 0.15 -13.05 -8.04
N ILE A 450 0.37 -11.76 -7.85
CA ILE A 450 1.68 -11.24 -7.40
C ILE A 450 1.78 -11.56 -5.91
N SER A 451 2.97 -11.74 -5.33
CA SER A 451 3.24 -12.06 -3.90
C SER A 451 2.69 -11.03 -2.88
N LEU A 452 1.45 -10.57 -3.07
CA LEU A 452 0.63 -9.79 -2.18
C LEU A 452 0.24 -10.69 -1.02
N GLU A 453 0.35 -10.16 0.20
CA GLU A 453 -0.09 -10.87 1.41
C GLU A 453 -1.61 -11.10 1.39
N GLU A 454 -2.36 -10.15 0.80
CA GLU A 454 -3.81 -10.20 0.65
C GLU A 454 -4.22 -9.72 -0.74
N PRO A 455 -5.28 -10.27 -1.35
CA PRO A 455 -5.73 -9.82 -2.66
C PRO A 455 -6.44 -8.46 -2.59
N VAL A 456 -6.49 -7.76 -3.74
CA VAL A 456 -7.24 -6.51 -3.91
C VAL A 456 -8.74 -6.77 -3.79
N VAL A 457 -9.21 -7.85 -4.43
CA VAL A 457 -10.60 -8.30 -4.38
C VAL A 457 -10.66 -9.62 -3.59
N LEU A 458 -11.39 -9.61 -2.48
CA LEU A 458 -11.60 -10.77 -1.62
C LEU A 458 -12.96 -11.40 -1.91
N TYR A 459 -12.97 -12.63 -2.40
CA TYR A 459 -14.21 -13.38 -2.64
C TYR A 459 -14.63 -14.20 -1.43
N ASN A 460 -15.92 -14.18 -1.12
CA ASN A 460 -16.53 -15.03 -0.13
C ASN A 460 -16.64 -16.47 -0.67
N LYS A 461 -15.97 -17.41 0.01
CA LYS A 461 -15.95 -18.83 -0.34
C LYS A 461 -17.35 -19.47 -0.37
N GLN A 462 -18.31 -18.93 0.36
CA GLN A 462 -19.70 -19.45 0.39
C GLN A 462 -20.52 -19.01 -0.82
N ALA A 463 -20.07 -18.01 -1.56
CA ALA A 463 -20.81 -17.48 -2.69
C ALA A 463 -20.31 -17.99 -4.05
N ILE A 464 -19.22 -18.76 -4.07
CA ILE A 464 -18.51 -19.25 -5.27
C ILE A 464 -18.27 -20.77 -5.19
N LEU A 465 -17.90 -21.40 -6.31
CA LEU A 465 -17.53 -22.83 -6.36
C LEU A 465 -16.17 -23.15 -5.74
N ASN A 466 -15.31 -22.15 -5.56
CA ASN A 466 -13.94 -22.28 -5.03
C ASN A 466 -12.94 -23.00 -5.96
N TYR A 467 -13.28 -23.24 -7.22
CA TYR A 467 -12.29 -23.57 -8.23
C TYR A 467 -11.55 -22.31 -8.68
N ARG A 468 -10.21 -22.39 -8.70
CA ARG A 468 -9.34 -21.29 -9.10
C ARG A 468 -8.63 -21.59 -10.40
N ILE A 469 -8.63 -20.62 -11.31
CA ILE A 469 -7.84 -20.60 -12.53
C ILE A 469 -6.63 -19.73 -12.26
N VAL A 470 -5.47 -20.13 -12.82
CA VAL A 470 -4.18 -19.41 -12.77
C VAL A 470 -3.97 -18.68 -11.43
N LYS A 471 -3.43 -19.42 -10.46
CA LYS A 471 -3.27 -18.99 -9.05
C LYS A 471 -4.61 -18.86 -8.32
N ASN A 472 -5.22 -17.68 -8.30
CA ASN A 472 -6.28 -17.31 -7.35
C ASN A 472 -7.57 -16.77 -7.99
N ILE A 473 -7.68 -16.74 -9.32
CA ILE A 473 -8.85 -16.17 -10.01
C ILE A 473 -10.02 -17.16 -9.89
N PRO A 474 -11.22 -16.77 -9.40
CA PRO A 474 -12.41 -17.63 -9.46
C PRO A 474 -12.71 -18.09 -10.90
N VAL A 475 -13.12 -19.35 -11.07
CA VAL A 475 -13.57 -19.86 -12.38
C VAL A 475 -14.71 -19.01 -12.94
N GLU A 476 -15.60 -18.51 -12.08
CA GLU A 476 -16.71 -17.64 -12.42
C GLU A 476 -16.26 -16.36 -13.16
N ASP A 477 -15.09 -15.82 -12.83
CA ASP A 477 -14.63 -14.56 -13.42
C ASP A 477 -14.34 -14.70 -14.92
N THR A 478 -14.05 -15.92 -15.41
CA THR A 478 -13.94 -16.16 -16.86
C THR A 478 -15.28 -16.00 -17.57
N ILE A 479 -16.35 -16.55 -16.98
CA ILE A 479 -17.71 -16.44 -17.49
C ILE A 479 -18.19 -14.99 -17.40
N TYR A 480 -17.92 -14.33 -16.26
CA TYR A 480 -18.24 -12.92 -16.06
C TYR A 480 -17.55 -12.05 -17.09
N SER A 481 -16.24 -12.24 -17.28
CA SER A 481 -15.46 -11.49 -18.26
C SER A 481 -15.95 -11.70 -19.69
N MET A 482 -16.33 -12.93 -20.06
CA MET A 482 -16.94 -13.22 -21.35
C MET A 482 -18.27 -12.49 -21.51
N THR A 483 -19.11 -12.50 -20.47
CA THR A 483 -20.43 -11.85 -20.48
C THR A 483 -20.30 -10.34 -20.64
N LEU A 484 -19.37 -9.73 -19.90
CA LEU A 484 -19.05 -8.31 -20.03
C LEU A 484 -18.56 -7.95 -21.45
N LEU A 485 -17.64 -8.74 -22.01
CA LEU A 485 -17.15 -8.55 -23.37
C LEU A 485 -18.28 -8.70 -24.39
N LEU A 486 -19.11 -9.73 -24.26
CA LEU A 486 -20.20 -10.03 -25.20
C LEU A 486 -21.23 -8.91 -25.20
N MET A 487 -21.61 -8.40 -24.03
CA MET A 487 -22.55 -7.28 -23.93
C MET A 487 -22.00 -6.03 -24.63
N ASN A 488 -20.73 -5.69 -24.39
CA ASN A 488 -20.11 -4.52 -25.01
C ASN A 488 -19.99 -4.67 -26.54
N VAL A 489 -19.54 -5.83 -27.04
CA VAL A 489 -19.44 -6.09 -28.48
C VAL A 489 -20.82 -6.08 -29.14
N SER A 490 -21.83 -6.68 -28.51
CA SER A 490 -23.20 -6.71 -29.05
C SER A 490 -23.79 -5.31 -29.19
N LEU A 491 -23.65 -4.47 -28.14
CA LEU A 491 -24.11 -3.09 -28.17
C LEU A 491 -23.31 -2.26 -29.18
N PHE A 492 -22.00 -2.50 -29.28
CA PHE A 492 -21.13 -1.78 -30.19
C PHE A 492 -21.45 -2.05 -31.66
N GLU A 493 -21.76 -3.31 -32.00
CA GLU A 493 -22.25 -3.68 -33.34
C GLU A 493 -23.66 -3.15 -33.58
N TRP A 494 -24.51 -3.12 -32.55
CA TRP A 494 -25.85 -2.54 -32.64
C TRP A 494 -25.82 -1.05 -33.02
N PHE A 495 -24.99 -0.25 -32.35
CA PHE A 495 -24.90 1.19 -32.62
C PHE A 495 -24.13 1.53 -33.90
N GLN A 496 -23.35 0.59 -34.45
CA GLN A 496 -22.68 0.76 -35.75
C GLN A 496 -23.59 0.43 -36.94
N THR A 497 -24.66 -0.34 -36.72
CA THR A 497 -25.64 -0.72 -37.74
C THR A 497 -26.72 0.34 -37.84
#